data_AF-A0A930RG15-F1
#
_entry.id   AF-A0A930RG15-F1
#
_cell.length_a   1.000
_cell.length_b   1.000
_cell.length_c   1.000
_cell.angle_alpha   90.00
_cell.angle_beta   90.00
_cell.angle_gamma   90.00
#
_symmetry.space_group_name_H-M   'P 1'
#
loop_
_entity.id
_entity.type
_entity.pdbx_description
1 polymer ?
#
loop_
_entity_poly.entity_id
_entity_poly.type
_entity_poly.pdbx_seq_one_letter_code
_entity_poly.pdbx_strand_id
1 'polypeptide(L)'
;MFQIDNIREMFFSWEGRLNRKPYILRCLALGLILTVVYILLMVIAFTTAAAQIDNGLPMMGAFSATYILYLPFIISGYLLAIRRLHDLDLSAFFILLSFVPVVSFFFALYLIFKKGTEGPNAYGPDPLSTDPEMPVFSTSAVSTTNSTEMDTAQTGTDTSHDSGVSRS
;
A
#
# COMPACT_ATOMS: atom_id res chain seq x y z
N MET A 1 -9.74 9.54 16.65
CA MET A 1 -10.15 8.16 17.05
C MET A 1 -9.20 7.20 16.34
N PHE A 2 -8.17 6.71 17.03
CA PHE A 2 -7.27 5.69 16.47
C PHE A 2 -8.07 4.39 16.39
N GLN A 3 -8.65 4.09 15.23
CA GLN A 3 -9.32 2.81 14.99
C GLN A 3 -8.29 1.69 15.14
N ILE A 4 -8.49 0.80 16.11
CA ILE A 4 -7.65 -0.38 16.36
C ILE A 4 -7.57 -1.24 15.09
N ASP A 5 -8.62 -1.22 14.28
CA ASP A 5 -8.74 -1.90 12.99
C ASP A 5 -7.62 -1.49 12.02
N ASN A 6 -7.25 -0.21 12.02
CA ASN A 6 -6.19 0.33 11.16
C ASN A 6 -4.81 -0.22 11.54
N ILE A 7 -4.51 -0.36 12.84
CA ILE A 7 -3.23 -0.91 13.30
C ILE A 7 -3.13 -2.39 12.92
N ARG A 8 -4.23 -3.14 13.06
CA ARG A 8 -4.28 -4.55 12.66
C ARG A 8 -4.04 -4.71 11.16
N GLU A 9 -4.68 -3.91 10.32
CA GLU A 9 -4.47 -3.94 8.86
C GLU A 9 -3.03 -3.51 8.49
N MET A 10 -2.48 -2.51 9.19
CA MET A 10 -1.14 -2.01 8.93
C MET A 10 -0.03 -3.01 9.27
N PHE A 11 -0.20 -3.86 10.29
CA PHE A 11 0.86 -4.73 10.81
C PHE A 11 0.58 -6.23 10.70
N PHE A 12 -0.70 -6.63 10.79
CA PHE A 12 -1.12 -8.04 10.87
C PHE A 12 -1.89 -8.55 9.65
N SER A 13 -2.09 -7.74 8.60
CA SER A 13 -2.62 -8.23 7.33
C SER A 13 -1.52 -8.83 6.45
N TRP A 14 -1.86 -9.91 5.74
CA TRP A 14 -1.00 -10.58 4.76
C TRP A 14 -1.33 -10.17 3.31
N GLU A 15 -2.48 -9.53 3.10
CA GLU A 15 -2.98 -9.13 1.79
C GLU A 15 -2.41 -7.80 1.31
N GLY A 16 -2.36 -7.69 -0.01
CA GLY A 16 -1.97 -6.47 -0.71
C GLY A 16 -0.46 -6.27 -0.79
N ARG A 17 -0.12 -5.09 -1.29
CA ARG A 17 1.24 -4.71 -1.67
C ARG A 17 1.77 -3.62 -0.75
N LEU A 18 3.04 -3.73 -0.39
CA LEU A 18 3.71 -2.72 0.44
C LEU A 18 4.92 -2.12 -0.28
N ASN A 19 4.83 -0.82 -0.53
CA ASN A 19 5.91 -0.02 -1.09
C ASN A 19 7.16 0.01 -0.21
N ARG A 20 8.32 0.24 -0.83
CA ARG A 20 9.63 0.35 -0.13
C ARG A 20 9.63 1.36 1.03
N LYS A 21 9.04 2.55 0.86
CA LYS A 21 9.04 3.62 1.87
C LYS A 21 8.25 3.24 3.13
N PRO A 22 6.96 2.89 3.04
CA PRO A 22 6.20 2.47 4.22
C PRO A 22 6.73 1.15 4.81
N TYR A 23 7.29 0.25 3.98
CA TYR A 23 7.98 -0.95 4.49
C TYR A 23 9.13 -0.57 5.42
N ILE A 24 10.09 0.24 4.95
CA ILE A 24 11.25 0.65 5.76
C ILE A 24 10.80 1.41 7.02
N LEU A 25 9.85 2.34 6.88
CA LEU A 25 9.36 3.11 8.03
C LEU A 25 8.71 2.22 9.09
N ARG A 26 7.87 1.26 8.69
CA ARG A 26 7.22 0.35 9.62
C ARG A 26 8.22 -0.64 10.23
N CYS A 27 9.21 -1.11 9.48
CA CYS A 27 10.31 -1.93 10.00
C CYS A 27 11.16 -1.16 11.02
N LEU A 28 11.49 0.11 10.75
CA LEU A 28 12.22 0.97 11.68
C LEU A 28 11.43 1.26 12.95
N ALA A 29 10.14 1.59 12.80
CA ALA A 29 9.25 1.82 13.95
C ALA A 29 9.14 0.57 14.81
N LEU A 30 8.93 -0.60 14.19
CA LEU A 30 8.86 -1.88 14.90
C LEU A 30 10.20 -2.22 15.58
N GLY A 31 11.33 -2.00 14.90
CA GLY A 31 12.66 -2.21 15.46
C GLY A 31 12.99 -1.29 16.63
N LEU A 32 12.58 -0.02 16.57
CA LEU A 32 12.72 0.94 17.66
C LEU A 32 11.89 0.51 18.88
N ILE A 33 10.61 0.17 18.67
CA ILE A 33 9.72 -0.30 19.74
C ILE A 33 10.31 -1.57 20.38
N LEU A 34 10.77 -2.53 19.58
CA LEU A 34 11.42 -3.74 20.08
C LEU A 34 12.67 -3.45 20.90
N THR A 35 13.49 -2.49 20.48
CA THR A 35 14.71 -2.10 21.19
C THR A 35 14.37 -1.47 22.54
N VAL A 36 13.37 -0.58 22.60
CA VAL A 36 12.91 0.04 23.84
C VAL A 36 12.34 -1.01 24.79
N VAL A 37 11.46 -1.90 24.30
CA VAL A 37 10.90 -3.00 25.09
C VAL A 37 12.01 -3.92 25.60
N TYR A 38 13.01 -4.24 24.78
CA TYR A 38 14.17 -5.04 25.20
C TYR A 38 14.94 -4.41 26.35
N ILE A 39 15.27 -3.12 26.24
CA ILE A 39 15.98 -2.40 27.30
C ILE A 39 15.16 -2.41 28.60
N LEU A 40 13.85 -2.11 28.51
CA LEU A 40 12.97 -2.12 29.68
C LEU A 40 12.90 -3.50 30.35
N LEU A 41 12.74 -4.56 29.57
CA LEU A 41 12.69 -5.93 30.09
C LEU A 41 14.04 -6.36 30.69
N MET A 42 15.17 -5.97 30.10
CA MET A 42 16.50 -6.25 30.66
C MET A 42 16.72 -5.51 31.99
N VAL A 43 16.25 -4.27 32.12
CA VAL A 43 16.30 -3.52 33.39
C VAL A 43 15.44 -4.20 34.46
N ILE A 44 14.24 -4.65 34.11
CA ILE A 44 13.36 -5.38 35.03
C ILE A 44 13.98 -6.73 35.42
N ALA A 45 14.49 -7.49 34.45
CA ALA A 45 15.13 -8.78 34.71
C ALA A 45 16.37 -8.64 35.60
N PHE A 46 17.18 -7.60 35.41
CA PHE A 46 18.37 -7.36 36.23
C PHE A 46 18.02 -6.95 37.66
N THR A 47 17.05 -6.03 37.83
CA THR A 47 16.62 -5.57 39.16
C THR A 47 15.91 -6.67 39.96
N THR A 48 15.09 -7.50 39.29
CA THR A 48 14.46 -8.67 39.92
C THR A 48 15.46 -9.75 40.26
N ALA A 49 16.43 -10.06 39.39
CA ALA A 49 17.51 -11.01 39.71
C ALA A 49 18.32 -10.58 40.95
N ALA A 50 18.66 -9.29 41.06
CA ALA A 50 19.37 -8.76 42.23
C ALA A 50 18.55 -8.86 43.53
N ALA A 51 17.21 -8.74 43.45
CA ALA A 51 16.32 -8.84 44.61
C ALA A 51 15.94 -10.28 45.00
N GLN A 52 16.24 -11.27 44.16
CA GLN A 52 15.78 -12.66 44.33
C GLN A 52 16.93 -13.63 44.68
N ILE A 53 18.11 -13.12 45.07
CA ILE A 53 19.28 -13.92 45.46
C ILE A 53 18.93 -14.96 46.54
N ASP A 54 17.97 -14.66 47.42
CA ASP A 54 17.55 -15.57 48.51
C ASP A 54 16.33 -16.46 48.20
N ASN A 55 15.57 -16.16 47.13
CA ASN A 55 14.23 -16.73 46.90
C ASN A 55 14.20 -17.96 45.98
N GLY A 56 15.36 -18.38 45.44
CA GLY A 56 15.48 -19.64 44.68
C GLY A 56 14.63 -19.74 43.40
N LEU A 57 13.97 -18.66 42.95
CA LEU A 57 13.30 -18.64 41.66
C LEU A 57 14.37 -18.88 40.58
N PRO A 58 14.21 -19.89 39.72
CA PRO A 58 15.19 -20.16 38.68
C PRO A 58 15.18 -18.96 37.74
N MET A 59 16.29 -18.22 37.72
CA MET A 59 16.50 -17.03 36.90
C MET A 59 16.15 -17.27 35.41
N MET A 60 16.29 -18.53 34.97
CA MET A 60 15.85 -19.04 33.66
C MET A 60 14.35 -18.82 33.33
N GLY A 61 13.45 -18.85 34.32
CA GLY A 61 12.01 -18.69 34.11
C GLY A 61 11.59 -17.24 33.79
N ALA A 62 12.29 -16.25 34.37
CA ALA A 62 12.04 -14.84 34.08
C ALA A 62 12.48 -14.47 32.65
N PHE A 63 13.61 -15.02 32.20
CA PHE A 63 14.09 -14.84 30.83
C PHE A 63 13.21 -15.54 29.79
N SER A 64 12.70 -16.74 30.08
CA SER A 64 11.84 -17.46 29.14
C SER A 64 10.48 -16.79 28.92
N ALA A 65 9.87 -16.23 29.98
CA ALA A 65 8.62 -15.48 29.86
C ALA A 65 8.75 -14.23 28.97
N THR A 66 9.94 -13.61 28.98
CA THR A 66 10.25 -12.44 28.15
C THR A 66 10.21 -12.78 26.65
N TYR A 67 10.69 -13.95 26.23
CA TYR A 67 10.66 -14.36 24.82
C TYR A 67 9.24 -14.49 24.25
N ILE A 68 8.26 -14.88 25.07
CA ILE A 68 6.86 -15.02 24.63
C ILE A 68 6.29 -13.65 24.20
N LEU A 69 6.70 -12.57 24.86
CA LEU A 69 6.25 -11.21 24.54
C LEU A 69 6.76 -10.72 23.18
N TYR A 70 7.81 -11.32 22.62
CA TYR A 70 8.36 -10.95 21.31
C TYR A 70 7.61 -11.57 20.13
N LEU A 71 6.91 -12.69 20.34
CA LEU A 71 6.20 -13.41 19.27
C LEU A 71 5.32 -12.52 18.37
N PRO A 72 4.43 -11.64 18.90
CA PRO A 72 3.58 -10.82 18.03
C PRO A 72 4.38 -9.86 17.15
N PHE A 73 5.52 -9.35 17.64
CA PHE A 73 6.38 -8.45 16.87
C PHE A 73 7.13 -9.19 15.76
N ILE A 74 7.60 -10.40 16.05
CA ILE A 74 8.25 -11.26 15.06
C ILE A 74 7.26 -11.58 13.92
N ILE A 75 6.04 -11.98 14.28
CA ILE A 75 4.97 -12.26 13.31
C ILE A 75 4.69 -11.04 12.44
N SER A 76 4.53 -9.86 13.05
CA SER A 76 4.33 -8.60 12.34
C SER A 76 5.47 -8.30 11.36
N GLY A 77 6.73 -8.46 11.78
CA GLY A 77 7.90 -8.28 10.91
C GLY A 77 7.88 -9.18 9.67
N TYR A 78 7.50 -10.45 9.84
CA TYR A 78 7.35 -11.38 8.72
C TYR A 78 6.19 -11.02 7.79
N LEU A 79 5.05 -10.58 8.32
CA LEU A 79 3.90 -10.15 7.52
C LEU A 79 4.22 -8.91 6.67
N LEU A 80 5.02 -7.98 7.19
CA LEU A 80 5.54 -6.86 6.42
C LEU A 80 6.45 -7.31 5.27
N ALA A 81 7.35 -8.27 5.54
CA ALA A 81 8.24 -8.83 4.52
C ALA A 81 7.48 -9.59 3.43
N ILE A 82 6.42 -10.33 3.79
CA ILE A 82 5.55 -11.02 2.83
C ILE A 82 4.85 -10.01 1.90
N ARG A 83 4.27 -8.93 2.44
CA ARG A 83 3.66 -7.88 1.60
C ARG A 83 4.68 -7.13 0.74
N ARG A 84 5.93 -7.03 1.17
CA ARG A 84 7.03 -6.52 0.34
C ARG A 84 7.37 -7.48 -0.79
N LEU A 85 7.35 -8.79 -0.55
CA LEU A 85 7.53 -9.82 -1.59
C LEU A 85 6.41 -9.77 -2.62
N HIS A 86 5.16 -9.61 -2.19
CA HIS A 86 4.02 -9.42 -3.08
C HIS A 86 4.16 -8.17 -3.95
N ASP A 87 4.76 -7.10 -3.45
CA ASP A 87 5.07 -5.91 -4.26
C ASP A 87 6.21 -6.13 -5.28
N LEU A 88 7.01 -7.18 -5.11
CA LEU A 88 8.03 -7.62 -6.06
C LEU A 88 7.51 -8.71 -7.02
N ASP A 89 6.19 -9.00 -6.97
CA ASP A 89 5.54 -10.10 -7.71
C ASP A 89 6.17 -11.47 -7.41
N LEU A 90 6.64 -11.64 -6.16
CA LEU A 90 7.21 -12.88 -5.64
C LEU A 90 6.27 -13.53 -4.65
N SER A 91 6.28 -14.87 -4.63
CA SER A 91 5.48 -15.64 -3.68
C SER A 91 5.99 -15.49 -2.23
N ALA A 92 5.07 -15.61 -1.28
CA ALA A 92 5.41 -15.63 0.16
C ALA A 92 6.39 -16.75 0.54
N PHE A 93 6.54 -17.78 -0.31
CA PHE A 93 7.48 -18.89 -0.09
C PHE A 93 8.93 -18.43 0.05
N PHE A 94 9.33 -17.34 -0.59
CA PHE A 94 10.67 -16.77 -0.44
C PHE A 94 10.98 -16.31 0.98
N ILE A 95 9.98 -16.18 1.87
CA ILE A 95 10.23 -15.89 3.28
C ILE A 95 11.02 -17.01 3.97
N LEU A 96 10.97 -18.26 3.49
CA LEU A 96 11.77 -19.36 4.05
C LEU A 96 13.28 -19.08 3.94
N LEU A 97 13.69 -18.25 2.99
CA LEU A 97 15.08 -17.87 2.80
C LEU A 97 15.65 -17.07 3.99
N SER A 98 14.76 -16.43 4.78
CA SER A 98 15.14 -15.69 6.00
C SER A 98 15.60 -16.58 7.16
N PHE A 99 15.34 -17.90 7.12
CA PHE A 99 15.79 -18.84 8.17
C PHE A 99 17.29 -19.10 8.12
N VAL A 100 17.96 -18.81 7.00
CA VAL A 100 19.41 -18.97 6.86
C VAL A 100 20.07 -17.60 7.11
N PRO A 101 20.87 -17.41 8.18
CA PRO A 101 21.34 -16.07 8.59
C PRO A 101 22.08 -15.29 7.49
N VAL A 102 22.98 -15.96 6.77
CA VAL A 102 23.74 -15.34 5.67
C VAL A 102 22.82 -14.93 4.52
N VAL A 103 21.88 -15.81 4.14
CA VAL A 103 20.98 -15.52 3.03
C VAL A 103 19.94 -14.47 3.43
N SER A 104 19.47 -14.51 4.67
CA SER A 104 18.57 -13.53 5.28
C SER A 104 19.12 -12.11 5.19
N PHE A 105 20.43 -11.94 5.43
CA PHE A 105 21.08 -10.63 5.30
C PHE A 105 21.00 -10.08 3.87
N PHE A 106 21.43 -10.85 2.87
CA PHE A 106 21.36 -10.43 1.47
C PHE A 106 19.91 -10.26 0.99
N PHE A 107 19.00 -11.09 1.48
CA PHE A 107 17.58 -11.02 1.16
C PHE A 107 16.92 -9.76 1.73
N ALA A 108 17.27 -9.37 2.96
CA ALA A 108 16.80 -8.11 3.54
C ALA A 108 17.29 -6.90 2.72
N LEU A 109 18.56 -6.92 2.27
CA LEU A 109 19.08 -5.88 1.37
C LEU A 109 18.30 -5.85 0.05
N TYR A 110 18.00 -7.02 -0.53
CA TYR A 110 17.18 -7.12 -1.73
C TYR A 110 15.80 -6.48 -1.54
N LEU A 111 15.11 -6.77 -0.43
CA LEU A 111 13.79 -6.20 -0.12
C LEU A 111 13.82 -4.67 0.05
N ILE A 112 14.92 -4.12 0.56
CA ILE A 112 15.11 -2.67 0.78
C ILE A 112 15.43 -1.94 -0.54
N PHE A 113 16.33 -2.49 -1.36
CA PHE A 113 16.86 -1.79 -2.54
C PHE A 113 16.09 -2.06 -3.82
N LYS A 114 15.50 -3.25 -3.98
CA LYS A 114 14.78 -3.59 -5.21
C LYS A 114 13.51 -2.74 -5.33
N LYS A 115 13.28 -2.15 -6.49
CA LYS A 115 12.03 -1.43 -6.81
C LYS A 115 10.88 -2.43 -6.98
N GLY A 116 9.70 -2.08 -6.49
CA GLY A 116 8.45 -2.82 -6.72
C GLY A 116 8.05 -2.89 -8.19
N THR A 117 7.09 -3.75 -8.52
CA THR A 117 6.51 -3.82 -9.86
C THR A 117 5.67 -2.57 -10.17
N GLU A 118 5.83 -2.00 -11.36
CA GLU A 118 5.00 -0.88 -11.83
C GLU A 118 3.67 -1.40 -12.36
N GLY A 119 2.57 -0.74 -12.01
CA GLY A 119 1.23 -1.14 -12.46
C GLY A 119 0.65 -2.35 -11.70
N PRO A 120 -0.51 -2.87 -12.14
CA PRO A 120 -1.17 -4.00 -11.47
C PRO A 120 -0.33 -5.29 -11.52
N ASN A 121 -0.31 -6.05 -10.42
CA ASN A 121 0.36 -7.36 -10.35
C ASN A 121 -0.61 -8.45 -9.82
N ALA A 122 -0.13 -9.69 -9.67
CA ALA A 122 -0.96 -10.82 -9.21
C ALA A 122 -1.53 -10.65 -7.79
N TYR A 123 -0.97 -9.73 -7.00
CA TYR A 123 -1.31 -9.45 -5.61
C TYR A 123 -2.10 -8.15 -5.42
N GLY A 124 -2.39 -7.42 -6.50
CA GLY A 124 -3.28 -6.26 -6.49
C GLY A 124 -2.78 -5.03 -7.28
N PRO A 125 -3.57 -3.94 -7.26
CA PRO A 125 -3.23 -2.68 -7.92
C PRO A 125 -2.01 -2.01 -7.27
N ASP A 126 -1.36 -1.10 -8.01
CA ASP A 126 -0.17 -0.41 -7.53
C ASP A 126 -0.49 0.48 -6.31
N PRO A 127 0.15 0.27 -5.15
CA PRO A 127 -0.07 1.11 -3.98
C PRO A 127 0.43 2.55 -4.15
N LEU A 128 1.15 2.88 -5.24
CA LEU A 128 1.54 4.25 -5.63
C LEU A 128 0.71 4.85 -6.75
N SER A 129 -0.24 4.13 -7.37
CA SER A 129 -1.09 4.73 -8.40
C SER A 129 -2.06 5.73 -7.74
N THR A 130 -1.55 6.93 -7.48
CA THR A 130 -2.34 8.14 -7.31
C THR A 130 -2.59 8.68 -8.70
N ASP A 131 -3.43 7.98 -9.45
CA ASP A 131 -4.26 8.60 -10.47
C ASP A 131 -5.53 7.77 -10.53
N PRO A 132 -6.71 8.37 -10.34
CA PRO A 132 -7.92 7.81 -10.90
C PRO A 132 -7.77 7.94 -12.42
N GLU A 133 -7.00 7.06 -13.05
CA GLU A 133 -7.17 6.78 -14.47
C GLU A 133 -8.55 6.11 -14.60
N MET A 134 -9.57 6.96 -14.60
CA MET A 134 -10.80 6.70 -15.31
C MET A 134 -10.39 6.12 -16.67
N PRO A 135 -10.95 4.97 -17.09
CA PRO A 135 -10.72 4.49 -18.43
C PRO A 135 -11.25 5.55 -19.38
N VAL A 136 -10.37 6.40 -19.89
CA VAL A 136 -10.69 7.22 -21.05
C VAL A 136 -10.76 6.21 -22.17
N PHE A 137 -11.97 5.69 -22.38
CA PHE A 137 -12.35 5.06 -23.62
C PHE A 137 -11.98 6.08 -24.71
N SER A 138 -10.82 5.87 -25.31
CA SER A 138 -10.40 6.57 -26.52
C SER A 138 -11.33 6.10 -27.62
N THR A 139 -12.55 6.66 -27.64
CA THR A 139 -13.45 6.53 -28.77
C THR A 139 -12.89 7.40 -29.87
N SER A 140 -11.95 6.83 -30.63
CA SER A 140 -11.68 7.32 -31.97
C SER A 140 -12.91 7.05 -32.84
N ALA A 141 -13.22 8.04 -33.68
CA ALA A 141 -14.22 8.05 -34.76
C ALA A 141 -15.68 8.32 -34.37
N VAL A 142 -16.11 9.59 -34.51
CA VAL A 142 -17.13 9.95 -35.51
C VAL A 142 -16.78 11.32 -36.09
N SER A 143 -16.41 11.30 -37.37
CA SER A 143 -16.34 12.50 -38.21
C SER A 143 -17.76 12.90 -38.59
N THR A 144 -18.23 14.06 -38.12
CA THR A 144 -19.38 14.75 -38.73
C THR A 144 -19.00 16.22 -38.89
N THR A 145 -18.49 16.54 -40.07
CA THR A 145 -18.46 17.90 -40.60
C THR A 145 -19.88 18.41 -40.73
N ASN A 146 -20.23 19.47 -40.01
CA ASN A 146 -21.30 20.39 -40.42
C ASN A 146 -20.86 21.81 -40.05
N SER A 147 -20.07 22.40 -40.94
CA SER A 147 -19.80 23.83 -40.99
C SER A 147 -20.59 24.42 -42.14
N THR A 148 -21.73 25.07 -41.86
CA THR A 148 -22.29 26.06 -42.79
C THR A 148 -23.12 27.07 -42.00
N GLU A 149 -22.45 28.04 -41.39
CA GLU A 149 -22.97 29.39 -41.23
C GLU A 149 -21.91 30.34 -41.78
N MET A 150 -22.16 30.94 -42.94
CA MET A 150 -22.24 32.39 -43.09
C MET A 150 -22.23 32.84 -44.55
N ASP A 151 -23.10 33.82 -44.78
CA ASP A 151 -22.94 34.94 -45.71
C ASP A 151 -23.44 34.77 -47.15
N THR A 152 -24.61 35.36 -47.43
CA THR A 152 -24.72 36.28 -48.58
C THR A 152 -25.88 37.25 -48.44
N ALA A 153 -25.51 38.53 -48.34
CA ALA A 153 -26.08 39.68 -49.07
C ALA A 153 -27.60 39.94 -49.08
N GLN A 154 -28.00 40.96 -48.30
CA GLN A 154 -28.60 42.22 -48.76
C GLN A 154 -29.22 42.31 -50.18
N THR A 155 -30.42 42.91 -50.19
CA THR A 155 -30.95 43.91 -51.17
C THR A 155 -31.97 43.44 -52.22
N GLY A 156 -33.24 43.82 -51.97
CA GLY A 156 -34.01 44.69 -52.87
C GLY A 156 -34.86 44.08 -53.98
N THR A 157 -35.96 44.78 -54.27
CA THR A 157 -36.89 44.72 -55.42
C THR A 157 -38.01 43.67 -55.34
N ASP A 158 -39.21 44.10 -54.95
CA ASP A 158 -40.30 44.60 -55.82
C ASP A 158 -40.80 43.57 -56.84
N THR A 159 -42.03 43.07 -56.67
CA THR A 159 -43.17 43.29 -57.57
C THR A 159 -44.33 42.30 -57.30
N SER A 160 -45.52 42.88 -57.13
CA SER A 160 -46.85 42.40 -57.55
C SER A 160 -47.18 40.90 -57.57
N HIS A 161 -48.22 40.49 -56.84
CA HIS A 161 -49.55 40.35 -57.46
C HIS A 161 -50.66 40.14 -56.43
N ASP A 162 -51.59 41.09 -56.46
CA ASP A 162 -52.94 41.00 -55.95
C ASP A 162 -53.81 40.27 -56.99
N SER A 163 -54.62 39.32 -56.51
CA SER A 163 -56.01 39.02 -56.91
C SER A 163 -56.40 37.73 -56.17
N GLY A 164 -57.48 37.64 -55.39
CA GLY A 164 -58.76 38.28 -55.55
C GLY A 164 -59.69 37.39 -56.37
N VAL A 165 -60.59 36.68 -55.66
CA VAL A 165 -61.96 36.35 -56.10
C VAL A 165 -62.13 35.27 -57.20
N SER A 166 -62.79 34.15 -56.88
CA SER A 166 -64.22 33.89 -57.21
C SER A 166 -64.60 32.39 -57.20
N ARG A 167 -65.69 32.11 -56.48
CA ARG A 167 -66.83 31.22 -56.80
C ARG A 167 -66.67 30.14 -57.89
N SER A 168 -67.00 28.91 -57.49
CA SER A 168 -68.05 28.08 -58.10
C SER A 168 -68.45 26.97 -57.14
#